data_AF-A0A6B3GF92-F1
#
_entry.id   AF-A0A6B3GF92-F1
#
_cell.length_a   1.000
_cell.length_b   1.000
_cell.length_c   1.000
_cell.angle_alpha   90.00
_cell.angle_beta   90.00
_cell.angle_gamma   90.00
#
_symmetry.space_group_name_H-M   'P 1'
#
loop_
_entity.id
_entity.type
_entity.pdbx_description
1 polymer ?
#
loop_
_entity_poly.entity_id
_entity_poly.type
_entity_poly.pdbx_seq_one_letter_code
_entity_poly.pdbx_strand_id
1 'polypeptide(L)' 'CPPLPAGDEKPSAAHRARLAIAEAAGTVLAGGLSLLGIRAPEHL' A
#
# COMPACT_ATOMS: atom_id res chain seq x y z
N CYS A 1 -6.92 -1.80 12.77
CA CYS A 1 -6.90 -3.20 12.28
C CYS A 1 -5.83 -3.34 11.20
N PRO A 2 -5.08 -4.45 11.16
CA PRO A 2 -4.05 -4.67 10.14
C PRO A 2 -4.67 -4.72 8.71
N PRO A 3 -3.90 -4.33 7.67
CA PRO A 3 -4.36 -4.40 6.28
C PRO A 3 -4.42 -5.85 5.77
N LEU A 4 -3.59 -6.73 6.33
CA LEU A 4 -3.56 -8.15 6.03
C LEU A 4 -4.19 -8.97 7.16
N PRO A 5 -4.85 -10.09 6.83
CA PRO A 5 -5.28 -11.06 7.83
C PRO A 5 -4.08 -11.64 8.56
N ALA A 6 -4.25 -11.96 9.84
CA ALA A 6 -3.21 -12.55 10.69
C ALA A 6 -3.53 -14.03 10.99
N GLY A 7 -2.50 -14.88 10.97
CA GLY A 7 -2.66 -16.31 11.27
C GLY A 7 -3.65 -17.00 10.33
N ASP A 8 -4.63 -17.69 10.90
CA ASP A 8 -5.69 -18.40 10.16
C ASP A 8 -6.91 -17.52 9.79
N GLU A 9 -6.84 -16.20 10.00
CA GLU A 9 -7.93 -15.31 9.63
C GLU A 9 -8.15 -15.32 8.11
N LYS A 10 -9.41 -15.48 7.68
CA LYS A 10 -9.74 -15.53 6.26
C LYS A 10 -9.68 -14.13 5.63
N PRO A 11 -9.03 -13.98 4.45
CA PRO A 11 -9.06 -12.72 3.70
C PRO A 11 -10.50 -12.31 3.39
N SER A 12 -10.82 -11.04 3.65
CA SER A 12 -12.17 -10.48 3.47
C SER A 12 -12.15 -9.30 2.48
N ALA A 13 -13.33 -8.87 2.06
CA ALA A 13 -13.46 -7.70 1.17
C ALA A 13 -12.86 -6.43 1.79
N ALA A 14 -12.93 -6.28 3.12
CA ALA A 14 -12.32 -5.15 3.82
C ALA A 14 -10.79 -5.18 3.75
N HIS A 15 -10.17 -6.36 3.87
CA HIS A 15 -8.73 -6.52 3.73
C HIS A 15 -8.27 -6.16 2.31
N ARG A 16 -8.99 -6.64 1.29
CA ARG A 16 -8.71 -6.28 -0.11
C ARG A 16 -8.87 -4.79 -0.37
N ALA A 17 -9.92 -4.16 0.15
CA ALA A 17 -10.13 -2.73 0.00
C ALA A 17 -8.98 -1.92 0.64
N ARG A 18 -8.52 -2.30 1.83
CA ARG A 18 -7.38 -1.64 2.49
C ARG A 18 -6.08 -1.82 1.71
N LEU A 19 -5.82 -3.01 1.18
CA LEU A 19 -4.65 -3.26 0.33
C LEU A 19 -4.68 -2.39 -0.93
N ALA A 20 -5.81 -2.35 -1.63
CA ALA A 20 -5.97 -1.52 -2.83
C ALA A 20 -5.76 -0.02 -2.54
N ILE A 21 -6.18 0.47 -1.37
CA ILE A 21 -5.93 1.84 -0.94
C ILE A 21 -4.42 2.07 -0.70
N ALA A 22 -3.73 1.14 -0.04
CA ALA A 22 -2.30 1.25 0.20
C ALA A 22 -1.49 1.24 -1.11
N GLU A 23 -1.87 0.40 -2.07
CA GLU A 23 -1.27 0.37 -3.41
C GLU A 23 -1.49 1.70 -4.15
N ALA A 24 -2.73 2.19 -4.19
CA ALA A 24 -3.05 3.46 -4.83
C ALA A 24 -2.30 4.65 -4.20
N ALA A 25 -2.22 4.69 -2.86
CA ALA A 25 -1.45 5.70 -2.14
C ALA A 25 0.05 5.61 -2.46
N GLY A 26 0.59 4.40 -2.56
CA GLY A 26 1.98 4.16 -2.98
C GLY A 26 2.27 4.71 -4.37
N THR A 27 1.37 4.48 -5.34
CA THR A 27 1.50 5.03 -6.70
C THR A 27 1.46 6.56 -6.71
N VAL A 28 0.51 7.18 -5.99
CA VAL A 28 0.41 8.64 -5.91
C VAL A 28 1.66 9.25 -5.28
N LEU A 29 2.15 8.65 -4.20
CA LEU A 29 3.35 9.12 -3.52
C LEU A 29 4.58 8.97 -4.42
N ALA A 30 4.74 7.83 -5.11
CA ALA A 30 5.84 7.62 -6.04
C ALA A 30 5.84 8.64 -7.19
N GLY A 31 4.65 8.97 -7.72
CA GLY A 31 4.49 10.04 -8.71
C GLY A 31 4.91 11.40 -8.17
N GLY A 32 4.44 11.76 -6.96
CA GLY A 32 4.81 13.03 -6.31
C GLY A 32 6.30 13.13 -6.01
N LEU A 33 6.92 12.06 -5.51
CA LEU A 33 8.36 12.00 -5.25
C LEU A 33 9.18 12.14 -6.54
N SER A 34 8.74 11.50 -7.63
CA SER A 34 9.39 11.62 -8.93
C SER A 34 9.43 13.07 -9.44
N LEU A 35 8.36 13.84 -9.19
CA LEU A 35 8.33 15.27 -9.52
C LEU A 35 9.35 16.09 -8.72
N LEU A 36 9.67 15.66 -7.50
CA LEU A 36 10.71 16.28 -6.67
C LEU A 36 12.13 15.81 -7.04
N GLY A 37 12.27 14.92 -8.04
CA GLY A 37 13.55 14.30 -8.39
C GLY A 37 14.01 13.24 -7.40
N ILE A 38 13.11 12.78 -6.52
CA ILE A 38 13.39 11.80 -5.47
C ILE A 38 12.86 10.44 -5.93
N ARG A 39 13.73 9.41 -5.96
CA ARG A 39 13.28 8.04 -6.20
C ARG A 39 12.68 7.49 -4.91
N ALA A 40 11.44 7.01 -4.99
CA ALA A 40 10.82 6.32 -3.87
C ALA A 40 11.67 5.09 -3.50
N PRO A 41 11.93 4.83 -2.20
CA PRO A 41 12.71 3.67 -1.78
C PRO A 41 11.96 2.37 -2.11
N GLU A 42 12.69 1.40 -2.65
CA GLU A 42 12.21 0.09 -3.11
C GLU A 42 11.96 -0.89 -1.94
N HIS A 43 11.45 -0.40 -0.80
CA HIS A 43 11.31 -1.11 0.48
C HIS A 43 12.60 -1.14 1.33
N LEU A 44 12.47 -0.89 2.64
CA LEU A 44 13.50 -0.96 3.69
C LEU A 44 13.38 -2.25 4.48
#